data_AF-A0A2E5IZI6-F1
#
_entry.id   AF-A0A2E5IZI6-F1
#
_cell.length_a   1.000
_cell.length_b   1.000
_cell.length_c   1.000
_cell.angle_alpha   90.00
_cell.angle_beta   90.00
_cell.angle_gamma   90.00
#
_symmetry.space_group_name_H-M   'P 1'
#
loop_
_entity.id
_entity.type
_entity.pdbx_description
1 polymer ?
#
loop_
_entity_poly.entity_id
_entity_poly.type
_entity_poly.pdbx_seq_one_letter_code
_entity_poly.pdbx_strand_id
1 'polypeptide(L)'
;MYNDQNKQSLSKEQKVGFSLLFVFALLTIGLGFLQLRNNIYGPFAYVTPETPSVLYEDLEQQEMVRLQSIDTDQDGLSDYEEIFFYNTSAYIPDTDSDGVTDKEEINKNEDPNCPIGKICSAPADALPTVNQEMATSPSLQAEANNLFAPFQNQVDINTFKEVLQDPQEVKTMLLDSGMVSERQLRNISDKELINIVNNIFAENTPETQETITETKEDKESVELDLAHAEQPLVGNE
;
A
#
# COMPACT_ATOMS: atom_id res chain seq x y z
N MET A 1 65.89 -11.05 -80.36
CA MET A 1 66.40 -9.85 -79.66
C MET A 1 65.20 -9.00 -79.32
N TYR A 2 64.67 -9.09 -78.08
CA TYR A 2 63.54 -8.27 -77.65
C TYR A 2 64.05 -7.16 -76.74
N ASN A 3 63.59 -5.96 -77.05
CA ASN A 3 64.17 -4.69 -76.71
C ASN A 3 64.08 -4.39 -75.20
N ASP A 4 65.11 -3.71 -74.71
CA ASP A 4 65.37 -3.41 -73.32
C ASP A 4 64.27 -2.54 -72.72
N GLN A 5 63.87 -2.88 -71.49
CA GLN A 5 62.79 -2.24 -70.76
C GLN A 5 63.24 -0.84 -70.31
N ASN A 6 62.74 0.20 -70.98
CA ASN A 6 62.91 1.58 -70.52
C ASN A 6 62.06 1.81 -69.26
N LYS A 7 62.57 1.36 -68.12
CA LYS A 7 61.93 1.50 -66.80
C LYS A 7 62.18 2.92 -66.30
N GLN A 8 61.33 3.86 -66.72
CA GLN A 8 61.39 5.24 -66.22
C GLN A 8 61.15 5.25 -64.70
N SER A 9 62.22 5.48 -63.94
CA SER A 9 62.15 5.65 -62.49
C SER A 9 61.80 7.10 -62.15
N LEU A 10 60.83 7.30 -61.27
CA LEU A 10 60.43 8.62 -60.81
C LEU A 10 61.60 9.41 -60.22
N SER A 11 61.65 10.72 -60.52
CA SER A 11 62.60 11.67 -59.94
C SER A 11 62.48 11.70 -58.42
N LYS A 12 63.57 12.05 -57.72
CA LYS A 12 63.58 12.21 -56.25
C LYS A 12 62.49 13.18 -55.79
N GLU A 13 62.27 14.26 -56.55
CA GLU A 13 61.24 15.27 -56.28
C GLU A 13 59.82 14.69 -56.43
N GLN A 14 59.60 13.86 -57.45
CA GLN A 14 58.30 13.20 -57.68
C GLN A 14 57.98 12.17 -56.59
N LYS A 15 58.99 11.45 -56.08
CA LYS A 15 58.82 10.51 -54.96
C LYS A 15 58.47 11.22 -53.67
N VAL A 16 59.09 12.37 -53.41
CA VAL A 16 58.75 13.22 -52.24
C VAL A 16 57.33 13.74 -52.37
N GLY A 17 56.91 14.21 -53.56
CA GLY A 17 55.55 14.64 -53.81
C GLY A 17 54.51 13.53 -53.59
N PHE A 18 54.78 12.32 -54.10
CA PHE A 18 53.90 11.17 -53.89
C PHE A 18 53.82 10.74 -52.42
N SER A 19 54.96 10.80 -51.71
CA SER A 19 55.01 10.51 -50.27
C SER A 19 54.20 11.51 -49.46
N LEU A 20 54.28 12.80 -49.79
CA LEU A 20 53.54 13.85 -49.09
C LEU A 20 52.03 13.74 -49.33
N LEU A 21 51.64 13.44 -50.58
CA LEU A 21 50.24 13.23 -50.96
C LEU A 21 49.64 12.00 -50.26
N PHE A 22 50.42 10.92 -50.12
CA PHE A 22 50.01 9.73 -49.38
C PHE A 22 49.76 10.01 -47.90
N VAL A 23 50.64 10.76 -47.23
CA VAL A 23 50.46 11.16 -45.83
C VAL A 23 49.22 12.04 -45.67
N PHE A 24 49.01 13.00 -46.58
CA PHE A 24 47.84 13.86 -46.55
C PHE A 24 46.54 13.08 -46.75
N ALA A 25 46.53 12.11 -47.67
CA ALA A 25 45.38 11.22 -47.88
C ALA A 25 45.03 10.44 -46.60
N LEU A 26 46.02 9.85 -45.92
CA LEU A 26 45.80 9.15 -44.64
C LEU A 26 45.25 10.07 -43.55
N LEU A 27 45.77 11.30 -43.45
CA LEU A 27 45.27 12.30 -42.51
C LEU A 27 43.81 12.66 -42.77
N THR A 28 43.45 12.93 -44.03
CA THR A 28 42.07 13.29 -44.39
C THR A 28 41.08 12.15 -44.11
N ILE A 29 41.46 10.90 -44.40
CA ILE A 29 40.63 9.73 -44.10
C ILE A 29 40.50 9.53 -42.58
N GLY A 30 41.59 9.68 -41.82
CA GLY A 30 41.59 9.54 -40.37
C GLY A 30 40.73 10.59 -39.67
N LEU A 31 40.86 11.85 -40.05
CA LEU A 31 40.03 12.95 -39.54
C LEU A 31 38.56 12.80 -39.95
N GLY A 32 38.30 12.34 -41.19
CA GLY A 32 36.96 12.04 -41.65
C GLY A 32 36.29 10.93 -40.84
N PHE A 33 37.02 9.86 -40.51
CA PHE A 33 36.51 8.77 -39.68
C PHE A 33 36.25 9.24 -38.23
N LEU A 34 37.11 10.09 -37.67
CA LEU A 34 36.89 10.69 -36.34
C LEU A 34 35.64 11.59 -36.31
N GLN A 35 35.45 12.41 -37.34
CA GLN A 35 34.29 13.29 -37.43
C GLN A 35 32.99 12.52 -37.67
N LEU A 36 33.05 11.47 -38.51
CA LEU A 36 31.93 10.55 -38.73
C LEU A 36 31.57 9.80 -37.45
N ARG A 37 32.57 9.32 -36.70
CA ARG A 37 32.36 8.70 -35.38
C ARG A 37 31.65 9.67 -34.44
N ASN A 38 32.13 10.91 -34.33
CA ASN A 38 31.50 11.87 -33.41
C ASN A 38 30.03 12.17 -33.78
N ASN A 39 29.73 12.30 -35.07
CA ASN A 39 28.36 12.58 -35.53
C ASN A 39 27.43 11.35 -35.51
N ILE A 40 27.94 10.14 -35.73
CA ILE A 40 27.11 8.92 -35.67
C ILE A 40 26.88 8.49 -34.23
N TYR A 41 27.91 8.50 -33.38
CA TYR A 41 27.79 8.00 -32.01
C TYR A 41 27.23 9.05 -31.03
N GLY A 42 27.31 10.35 -31.34
CA GLY A 42 26.73 11.41 -30.50
C GLY A 42 25.24 11.25 -30.17
N PRO A 43 24.35 11.10 -31.18
CA PRO A 43 22.90 10.97 -30.92
C PRO A 43 22.47 9.61 -30.38
N PHE A 44 23.35 8.59 -30.40
CA PHE A 44 23.09 7.26 -29.86
C PHE A 44 23.95 6.91 -28.64
N ALA A 45 24.70 7.88 -28.13
CA ALA A 45 25.29 7.75 -26.81
C ALA A 45 24.10 7.63 -25.86
N TYR A 46 23.85 6.42 -25.38
CA TYR A 46 22.92 6.19 -24.30
C TYR A 46 23.47 6.98 -23.13
N VAL A 47 22.93 8.17 -22.93
CA VAL A 47 22.91 8.80 -21.61
C VAL A 47 22.11 7.78 -20.82
N THR A 48 22.78 6.90 -20.08
CA THR A 48 22.11 6.30 -18.93
C THR A 48 21.57 7.49 -18.17
N PRO A 49 20.25 7.64 -18.02
CA PRO A 49 19.79 8.53 -16.99
C PRO A 49 20.36 7.90 -15.71
N GLU A 50 21.51 8.40 -15.27
CA GLU A 50 21.63 8.81 -13.88
C GLU A 50 20.31 9.52 -13.64
N THR A 51 19.37 8.78 -13.08
CA THR A 51 18.01 9.23 -12.85
C THR A 51 18.13 10.65 -12.31
N PRO A 52 17.52 11.67 -12.94
CA PRO A 52 17.42 12.95 -12.28
C PRO A 52 16.41 12.74 -11.15
N SER A 53 16.87 12.13 -10.04
CA SER A 53 16.11 11.95 -8.80
C SER A 53 15.54 13.29 -8.34
N VAL A 54 16.25 14.38 -8.64
CA VAL A 54 15.83 15.75 -8.42
C VAL A 54 14.64 16.24 -9.26
N LEU A 55 14.26 15.59 -10.37
CA LEU A 55 13.08 16.01 -11.14
C LEU A 55 11.81 15.24 -10.77
N TYR A 56 11.93 14.01 -10.28
CA TYR A 56 10.78 13.20 -9.84
C TYR A 56 10.29 13.63 -8.45
N GLU A 57 11.22 13.96 -7.54
CA GLU A 57 10.88 14.40 -6.19
C GLU A 57 10.11 15.75 -6.19
N ASP A 58 10.48 16.66 -7.10
CA ASP A 58 9.78 17.94 -7.27
C ASP A 58 8.37 17.78 -7.86
N LEU A 59 8.16 16.80 -8.75
CA LEU A 59 6.85 16.56 -9.39
C LEU A 59 5.87 15.87 -8.43
N GLU A 60 6.34 14.89 -7.65
CA GLU A 60 5.50 14.24 -6.62
C GLU A 60 5.10 15.24 -5.54
N GLN A 61 6.02 16.11 -5.11
CA GLN A 61 5.69 17.17 -4.15
C GLN A 61 4.69 18.18 -4.73
N GLN A 62 4.83 18.54 -6.01
CA GLN A 62 3.87 19.43 -6.67
C GLN A 62 2.48 18.82 -6.78
N GLU A 63 2.37 17.52 -7.03
CA GLU A 63 1.09 16.83 -7.11
C GLU A 63 0.40 16.75 -5.75
N MET A 64 1.13 16.40 -4.67
CA MET A 64 0.57 16.40 -3.32
C MET A 64 0.06 17.79 -2.91
N VAL A 65 0.83 18.85 -3.18
CA VAL A 65 0.42 20.23 -2.90
C VAL A 65 -0.83 20.61 -3.71
N ARG A 66 -0.92 20.15 -4.96
CA ARG A 66 -2.11 20.36 -5.79
C ARG A 66 -3.33 19.69 -5.14
N LEU A 67 -3.23 18.40 -4.80
CA LEU A 67 -4.32 17.63 -4.19
C LEU A 67 -4.81 18.23 -2.87
N GLN A 68 -3.93 18.86 -2.08
CA GLN A 68 -4.31 19.56 -0.84
C GLN A 68 -5.12 20.84 -1.07
N SER A 69 -5.10 21.39 -2.28
CA SER A 69 -5.72 22.69 -2.62
C SER A 69 -6.96 22.57 -3.48
N ILE A 70 -7.23 21.38 -4.00
CA ILE A 70 -8.40 21.11 -4.84
C ILE A 70 -9.40 20.26 -4.07
N ASP A 71 -10.65 20.50 -4.39
CA ASP A 71 -11.84 19.80 -3.90
C ASP A 71 -12.67 19.58 -5.18
N THR A 72 -12.51 18.40 -5.77
CA THR A 72 -12.94 18.10 -7.14
C THR A 72 -14.46 17.94 -7.23
N ASP A 73 -15.08 17.38 -6.20
CA ASP A 73 -16.52 17.12 -6.14
C ASP A 73 -17.31 18.14 -5.29
N GLN A 74 -16.60 19.05 -4.60
CA GLN A 74 -17.12 20.21 -3.90
C GLN A 74 -17.95 19.87 -2.66
N ASP A 75 -17.59 18.81 -1.96
CA ASP A 75 -18.22 18.41 -0.69
C ASP A 75 -17.59 19.11 0.53
N GLY A 76 -16.43 19.75 0.36
CA GLY A 76 -15.69 20.45 1.40
C GLY A 76 -14.55 19.65 2.04
N LEU A 77 -14.17 18.51 1.47
CA LEU A 77 -12.89 17.81 1.67
C LEU A 77 -11.96 18.13 0.50
N SER A 78 -10.66 18.21 0.79
CA SER A 78 -9.67 18.25 -0.30
C SER A 78 -9.45 16.85 -0.86
N ASP A 79 -9.15 16.72 -2.16
CA ASP A 79 -8.84 15.43 -2.79
C ASP A 79 -7.73 14.68 -2.03
N TYR A 80 -6.80 15.41 -1.42
CA TYR A 80 -5.76 14.84 -0.57
C TYR A 80 -6.32 14.22 0.72
N GLU A 81 -7.27 14.87 1.39
CA GLU A 81 -7.91 14.34 2.59
C GLU A 81 -8.69 13.06 2.29
N GLU A 82 -9.44 13.07 1.20
CA GLU A 82 -10.26 11.94 0.77
C GLU A 82 -9.40 10.71 0.43
N ILE A 83 -8.38 10.88 -0.41
CA ILE A 83 -7.55 9.77 -0.88
C ILE A 83 -6.66 9.22 0.24
N PHE A 84 -6.09 10.08 1.09
CA PHE A 84 -5.04 9.66 2.03
C PHE A 84 -5.50 9.46 3.48
N PHE A 85 -6.65 10.02 3.90
CA PHE A 85 -7.12 9.91 5.28
C PHE A 85 -8.44 9.15 5.41
N TYR A 86 -9.41 9.48 4.58
CA TYR A 86 -10.77 8.92 4.70
C TYR A 86 -11.04 7.77 3.74
N ASN A 87 -10.15 7.58 2.76
CA ASN A 87 -10.26 6.58 1.71
C ASN A 87 -11.61 6.67 0.96
N THR A 88 -12.08 7.91 0.78
CA THR A 88 -13.31 8.27 0.06
C THR A 88 -12.99 8.69 -1.38
N SER A 89 -14.03 8.93 -2.18
CA SER A 89 -13.92 9.22 -3.60
C SER A 89 -13.92 10.73 -3.87
N ALA A 90 -12.76 11.27 -4.26
CA ALA A 90 -12.59 12.67 -4.70
C ALA A 90 -13.40 13.12 -5.94
N TYR A 91 -14.27 12.28 -6.48
CA TYR A 91 -15.12 12.61 -7.61
C TYR A 91 -16.61 12.53 -7.28
N ILE A 92 -16.97 12.11 -6.07
CA ILE A 92 -18.34 11.81 -5.67
C ILE A 92 -18.54 12.29 -4.23
N PRO A 93 -19.42 13.29 -3.98
CA PRO A 93 -19.58 13.88 -2.65
C PRO A 93 -20.05 12.93 -1.55
N ASP A 94 -20.54 11.76 -1.93
CA ASP A 94 -21.18 10.74 -1.09
C ASP A 94 -20.66 9.39 -1.62
N THR A 95 -19.60 8.90 -0.98
CA THR A 95 -18.83 7.75 -1.46
C THR A 95 -19.63 6.46 -1.40
N ASP A 96 -20.48 6.31 -0.38
CA ASP A 96 -21.26 5.10 -0.14
C ASP A 96 -22.70 5.15 -0.69
N SER A 97 -23.08 6.32 -1.20
CA SER A 97 -24.34 6.61 -1.90
C SER A 97 -25.60 6.49 -1.04
N ASP A 98 -25.52 6.86 0.24
CA ASP A 98 -26.64 6.81 1.17
C ASP A 98 -27.45 8.13 1.29
N GLY A 99 -26.95 9.20 0.67
CA GLY A 99 -27.56 10.52 0.63
C GLY A 99 -26.97 11.53 1.61
N VAL A 100 -25.92 11.20 2.34
CA VAL A 100 -25.14 12.11 3.19
C VAL A 100 -23.74 12.26 2.58
N THR A 101 -23.18 13.48 2.62
CA THR A 101 -21.85 13.69 2.04
C THR A 101 -20.75 13.20 2.98
N ASP A 102 -19.61 12.80 2.42
CA ASP A 102 -18.46 12.29 3.18
C ASP A 102 -18.04 13.31 4.25
N LYS A 103 -18.01 14.61 3.91
CA LYS A 103 -17.74 15.69 4.86
C LYS A 103 -18.71 15.73 6.04
N GLU A 104 -20.00 15.51 5.80
CA GLU A 104 -21.02 15.56 6.83
C GLU A 104 -20.91 14.40 7.81
N GLU A 105 -20.60 13.20 7.31
CA GLU A 105 -20.39 12.00 8.13
C GLU A 105 -19.14 12.14 9.00
N ILE A 106 -18.04 12.62 8.42
CA ILE A 106 -16.80 12.91 9.17
C ILE A 106 -17.05 13.91 10.30
N ASN A 107 -17.82 14.97 10.05
CA ASN A 107 -18.17 15.97 11.07
C ASN A 107 -19.04 15.38 12.20
N LYS A 108 -19.77 14.30 11.93
CA LYS A 108 -20.59 13.56 12.91
C LYS A 108 -19.85 12.39 13.56
N ASN A 109 -18.57 12.17 13.21
CA ASN A 109 -17.79 11.00 13.61
C ASN A 109 -18.41 9.67 13.14
N GLU A 110 -19.05 9.69 11.97
CA GLU A 110 -19.56 8.51 11.25
C GLU A 110 -18.50 8.02 10.24
N ASP A 111 -18.72 6.84 9.65
CA ASP A 111 -17.81 6.23 8.67
C ASP A 111 -18.30 6.59 7.25
N PRO A 112 -17.58 7.44 6.49
CA PRO A 112 -18.04 7.93 5.19
C PRO A 112 -18.02 6.88 4.06
N ASN A 113 -17.64 5.65 4.39
CA ASN A 113 -17.70 4.51 3.49
C ASN A 113 -18.80 3.51 3.89
N CYS A 114 -19.63 3.86 4.88
CA CYS A 114 -20.61 2.96 5.46
C CYS A 114 -22.05 3.51 5.46
N PRO A 115 -22.93 2.97 4.59
CA PRO A 115 -24.26 3.53 4.43
C PRO A 115 -25.08 3.50 5.72
N ILE A 116 -25.86 4.55 5.96
CA ILE A 116 -26.73 4.72 7.11
C ILE A 116 -27.60 3.47 7.33
N GLY A 117 -27.55 2.97 8.57
CA GLY A 117 -28.31 1.80 8.98
C GLY A 117 -27.74 0.47 8.48
N LYS A 118 -26.54 0.46 7.89
CA LYS A 118 -25.75 -0.75 7.64
C LYS A 118 -24.71 -0.96 8.74
N ILE A 119 -24.17 -2.17 8.76
CA ILE A 119 -23.11 -2.58 9.67
C ILE A 119 -21.91 -2.89 8.80
N CYS A 120 -21.00 -1.92 8.64
CA CYS A 120 -19.76 -2.08 7.86
C CYS A 120 -18.57 -2.44 8.77
N SER A 121 -18.65 -2.01 10.04
CA SER A 121 -17.80 -2.49 11.13
C SER A 121 -18.46 -3.67 11.84
N ALA A 122 -18.61 -4.80 11.16
CA ALA A 122 -18.96 -6.03 11.86
C ALA A 122 -17.72 -6.50 12.67
N PRO A 123 -17.82 -6.69 13.99
CA PRO A 123 -16.82 -7.52 14.66
C PRO A 123 -16.86 -8.90 13.99
N ALA A 124 -15.71 -9.52 13.78
CA ALA A 124 -15.57 -10.81 13.09
C ALA A 124 -16.44 -11.95 13.69
N ASP A 125 -17.04 -11.73 14.86
CA ASP A 125 -17.92 -12.68 15.57
C ASP A 125 -19.43 -12.42 15.41
N ALA A 126 -19.86 -11.34 14.76
CA ALA A 126 -21.26 -11.08 14.48
C ALA A 126 -21.59 -11.38 13.02
N LEU A 127 -21.69 -12.67 12.68
CA LEU A 127 -22.32 -13.11 11.45
C LEU A 127 -23.80 -12.68 11.49
N PRO A 128 -24.28 -11.74 10.66
CA PRO A 128 -25.70 -11.50 10.59
C PRO A 128 -26.32 -12.76 9.99
N THR A 129 -27.25 -13.39 10.70
CA THR A 129 -28.20 -14.30 10.07
C THR A 129 -29.04 -13.43 9.14
N VAL A 130 -28.62 -13.34 7.87
CA VAL A 130 -29.39 -12.72 6.80
C VAL A 130 -30.65 -13.57 6.66
N ASN A 131 -31.74 -13.12 7.28
CA ASN A 131 -33.06 -13.51 6.83
C ASN A 131 -33.19 -12.98 5.41
N GLN A 132 -33.09 -13.89 4.44
CA GLN A 132 -33.23 -13.64 3.01
C GLN A 132 -34.68 -13.23 2.69
N GLU A 133 -35.03 -12.00 3.04
CA GLU A 133 -36.27 -11.37 2.62
C GLU A 133 -35.98 -9.97 2.09
N MET A 134 -35.24 -9.87 0.98
CA MET A 134 -35.55 -8.85 -0.02
C MET A 134 -34.89 -9.14 -1.37
N ALA A 135 -35.73 -9.64 -2.28
CA ALA A 135 -35.76 -9.41 -3.71
C ALA A 135 -34.44 -9.10 -4.45
N THR A 136 -33.85 -10.13 -5.07
CA THR A 136 -33.15 -9.96 -6.37
C THR A 136 -33.42 -11.18 -7.25
N SER A 137 -33.81 -10.90 -8.49
CA SER A 137 -34.17 -11.81 -9.56
C SER A 137 -33.19 -12.98 -9.75
N PRO A 138 -33.67 -14.22 -9.96
CA PRO A 138 -32.82 -15.42 -10.07
C PRO A 138 -31.91 -15.46 -11.30
N SER A 139 -31.99 -14.49 -12.21
CA SER A 139 -31.24 -14.44 -13.47
C SER A 139 -29.87 -13.76 -13.39
N LEU A 140 -29.48 -13.17 -12.25
CA LEU A 140 -28.14 -12.58 -12.07
C LEU A 140 -27.20 -13.39 -11.16
N GLN A 141 -27.74 -14.40 -10.45
CA GLN A 141 -26.93 -15.28 -9.59
C GLN A 141 -26.13 -16.32 -10.41
N ALA A 142 -26.58 -16.67 -11.62
CA ALA A 142 -25.90 -17.66 -12.45
C ALA A 142 -24.61 -17.12 -13.08
N GLU A 143 -24.56 -15.84 -13.47
CA GLU A 143 -23.35 -15.20 -13.98
C GLU A 143 -22.34 -14.82 -12.88
N ALA A 144 -22.79 -14.43 -11.68
CA ALA A 144 -21.88 -14.13 -10.57
C ALA A 144 -21.09 -15.38 -10.12
N ASN A 145 -21.75 -16.55 -10.10
CA ASN A 145 -21.10 -17.80 -9.70
C ASN A 145 -20.03 -18.29 -10.70
N ASN A 146 -20.06 -17.83 -11.96
CA ASN A 146 -19.06 -18.18 -12.96
C ASN A 146 -17.93 -17.15 -13.10
N LEU A 147 -18.10 -15.92 -12.58
CA LEU A 147 -17.04 -14.91 -12.60
C LEU A 147 -16.09 -15.00 -11.40
N PHE A 148 -16.54 -15.60 -10.29
CA PHE A 148 -15.77 -15.78 -9.05
C PHE A 148 -15.28 -17.22 -8.80
N ALA A 149 -15.35 -18.08 -9.80
CA ALA A 149 -14.93 -19.48 -9.70
C ALA A 149 -13.45 -19.73 -9.33
N PRO A 150 -12.45 -18.85 -9.59
CA PRO A 150 -11.07 -19.15 -9.19
C PRO A 150 -10.75 -18.77 -7.74
N PHE A 151 -11.64 -18.06 -7.02
CA PHE A 151 -11.36 -17.58 -5.65
C PHE A 151 -12.18 -18.27 -4.55
N GLN A 152 -12.80 -19.42 -4.85
CA GLN A 152 -13.48 -20.25 -3.84
C GLN A 152 -12.54 -21.23 -3.10
N ASN A 153 -11.22 -21.13 -3.29
CA ASN A 153 -10.30 -21.81 -2.38
C ASN A 153 -10.29 -21.04 -1.07
N GLN A 154 -11.11 -21.54 -0.14
CA GLN A 154 -11.06 -21.30 1.29
C GLN A 154 -9.62 -21.01 1.72
N VAL A 155 -9.38 -19.78 2.17
CA VAL A 155 -8.21 -19.51 3.01
C VAL A 155 -8.42 -20.35 4.26
N ASP A 156 -7.78 -21.51 4.31
CA ASP A 156 -7.79 -22.36 5.49
C ASP A 156 -7.09 -21.58 6.61
N ILE A 157 -7.84 -21.20 7.63
CA ILE A 157 -7.35 -20.36 8.73
C ILE A 157 -6.18 -21.06 9.45
N ASN A 158 -6.09 -22.39 9.32
CA ASN A 158 -4.98 -23.19 9.84
C ASN A 158 -3.71 -23.01 9.01
N THR A 159 -3.80 -22.89 7.68
CA THR A 159 -2.62 -22.62 6.84
C THR A 159 -2.13 -21.18 7.03
N PHE A 160 -3.04 -20.24 7.28
CA PHE A 160 -2.66 -18.87 7.66
C PHE A 160 -1.92 -18.83 9.00
N LYS A 161 -2.34 -19.66 9.98
CA LYS A 161 -1.63 -19.79 11.26
C LYS A 161 -0.25 -20.44 11.14
N GLU A 162 -0.03 -21.30 10.15
CA GLU A 162 1.30 -21.86 9.84
C GLU A 162 2.22 -20.81 9.21
N VAL A 163 1.69 -19.99 8.28
CA VAL A 163 2.39 -18.86 7.65
C VAL A 163 2.82 -17.81 8.69
N LEU A 164 1.96 -17.52 9.67
CA LEU A 164 2.27 -16.59 10.77
C LEU A 164 3.33 -17.10 11.77
N GLN A 165 3.75 -18.37 11.66
CA GLN A 165 4.84 -18.92 12.47
C GLN A 165 6.22 -18.71 11.81
N ASP A 166 6.27 -18.34 10.52
CA ASP A 166 7.52 -18.01 9.84
C ASP A 166 7.86 -16.51 10.00
N PRO A 167 8.95 -16.15 10.69
CA PRO A 167 9.34 -14.76 10.87
C PRO A 167 9.66 -14.03 9.57
N GLN A 168 10.05 -14.73 8.49
CA GLN A 168 10.34 -14.08 7.22
C GLN A 168 9.05 -13.72 6.47
N GLU A 169 8.06 -14.59 6.49
CA GLU A 169 6.75 -14.31 5.87
C GLU A 169 6.01 -13.21 6.63
N VAL A 170 6.09 -13.19 7.96
CA VAL A 170 5.54 -12.09 8.76
C VAL A 170 6.23 -10.76 8.42
N LYS A 171 7.55 -10.74 8.23
CA LYS A 171 8.27 -9.52 7.86
C LYS A 171 7.87 -9.01 6.48
N THR A 172 7.73 -9.89 5.50
CA THR A 172 7.32 -9.48 4.16
C THR A 172 5.90 -8.92 4.17
N MET A 173 4.98 -9.55 4.91
CA MET A 173 3.62 -9.04 5.08
C MET A 173 3.58 -7.66 5.77
N LEU A 174 4.40 -7.45 6.80
CA LEU A 174 4.47 -6.16 7.49
C LEU A 174 5.05 -5.05 6.62
N LEU A 175 6.04 -5.37 5.77
CA LEU A 175 6.61 -4.42 4.82
C LEU A 175 5.62 -4.08 3.69
N ASP A 176 4.89 -5.09 3.17
CA ASP A 176 3.92 -4.93 2.10
C ASP A 176 2.68 -4.15 2.55
N SER A 177 2.26 -4.31 3.81
CA SER A 177 1.16 -3.53 4.42
C SER A 177 1.46 -2.02 4.54
N GLY A 178 2.72 -1.60 4.35
CA GLY A 178 3.15 -0.22 4.52
C GLY A 178 3.10 0.31 5.97
N MET A 179 2.63 -0.49 6.93
CA MET A 179 2.49 -0.09 8.34
C MET A 179 3.82 0.00 9.07
N VAL A 180 4.84 -0.75 8.63
CA VAL A 180 6.15 -0.78 9.29
C VAL A 180 7.27 -0.68 8.26
N SER A 181 8.19 0.27 8.46
CA SER A 181 9.36 0.42 7.59
C SER A 181 10.46 -0.60 7.91
N GLU A 182 11.29 -0.92 6.92
CA GLU A 182 12.46 -1.79 7.11
C GLU A 182 13.36 -1.36 8.28
N ARG A 183 13.45 -0.05 8.54
CA ARG A 183 14.27 0.50 9.64
C ARG A 183 13.72 0.11 11.01
N GLN A 184 12.40 0.01 11.15
CA GLN A 184 11.72 -0.38 12.38
C GLN A 184 11.80 -1.91 12.58
N LEU A 185 11.73 -2.68 11.48
CA LEU A 185 11.88 -4.14 11.52
C LEU A 185 13.29 -4.60 11.92
N ARG A 186 14.34 -3.84 11.61
CA ARG A 186 15.73 -4.19 11.98
C ARG A 186 16.00 -4.23 13.49
N ASN A 187 15.19 -3.53 14.28
CA ASN A 187 15.35 -3.45 15.72
C ASN A 187 14.57 -4.54 16.47
N ILE A 188 13.81 -5.38 15.75
CA ILE A 188 13.01 -6.47 16.32
C ILE A 188 13.66 -7.78 15.86
N SER A 189 14.05 -8.63 16.82
CA SER A 189 14.57 -9.95 16.49
C SER A 189 13.45 -10.89 16.02
N ASP A 190 13.78 -11.88 15.19
CA ASP A 190 12.82 -12.86 14.65
C ASP A 190 12.01 -13.55 15.77
N LYS A 191 12.66 -13.81 16.91
CA LYS A 191 12.04 -14.41 18.09
C LYS A 191 11.06 -13.46 18.78
N GLU A 192 11.40 -12.18 18.89
CA GLU A 192 10.49 -11.17 19.45
C GLU A 192 9.31 -10.92 18.53
N LEU A 193 9.53 -10.91 17.22
CA LEU A 193 8.49 -10.74 16.22
C LEU A 193 7.40 -11.83 16.33
N ILE A 194 7.82 -13.08 16.40
CA ILE A 194 6.89 -14.22 16.56
C ILE A 194 6.20 -14.21 17.93
N ASN A 195 6.88 -13.77 18.99
CA ASN A 195 6.23 -13.62 20.30
C ASN A 195 5.15 -12.53 20.29
N ILE A 196 5.40 -11.41 19.62
CA ILE A 196 4.41 -10.33 19.45
C ILE A 196 3.20 -10.85 18.67
N VAL A 197 3.44 -11.52 17.54
CA VAL A 197 2.40 -12.16 16.74
C VAL A 197 1.59 -13.14 17.59
N ASN A 198 2.25 -14.08 18.26
CA ASN A 198 1.58 -15.08 19.10
C ASN A 198 0.76 -14.46 20.25
N ASN A 199 1.25 -13.39 20.87
CA ASN A 199 0.50 -12.71 21.93
C ASN A 199 -0.76 -12.01 21.40
N ILE A 200 -0.68 -11.37 20.23
CA ILE A 200 -1.84 -10.73 19.57
C ILE A 200 -2.89 -11.78 19.20
N PHE A 201 -2.45 -12.95 18.71
CA PHE A 201 -3.37 -14.04 18.37
C PHE A 201 -3.86 -14.82 19.60
N ALA A 202 -3.12 -14.83 20.71
CA ALA A 202 -3.53 -15.48 21.96
C ALA A 202 -4.55 -14.64 22.76
N GLU A 203 -4.45 -13.31 22.75
CA GLU A 203 -5.43 -12.42 23.41
C GLU A 203 -6.81 -12.45 22.74
N ASN A 204 -6.92 -12.98 21.52
CA ASN A 204 -8.17 -13.16 20.79
C ASN A 204 -8.69 -14.61 20.79
N THR A 205 -8.12 -15.50 21.62
CA THR A 205 -8.70 -16.82 21.89
C THR A 205 -9.53 -16.76 23.17
N PRO A 206 -10.82 -17.09 23.17
CA PRO A 206 -11.60 -17.16 24.41
C PRO A 206 -11.09 -18.35 25.22
N GLU A 207 -10.21 -18.11 26.19
CA GLU A 207 -10.00 -19.06 27.27
C GLU A 207 -11.30 -19.15 28.09
N THR A 208 -12.01 -20.26 27.90
CA THR A 208 -12.90 -20.85 28.90
C THR A 208 -12.17 -20.89 30.23
N GLN A 209 -12.43 -19.93 31.11
CA GLN A 209 -12.15 -20.06 32.53
C GLN A 209 -13.44 -20.30 33.29
N GLU A 210 -13.38 -21.42 33.99
CA GLU A 210 -14.40 -22.16 34.69
C GLU A 210 -15.21 -21.32 35.67
N THR A 211 -16.51 -21.60 35.64
CA THR A 211 -17.47 -21.39 36.73
C THR A 211 -16.88 -21.89 38.05
N ILE A 212 -16.47 -20.99 38.94
CA ILE A 212 -16.29 -21.32 40.35
C ILE A 212 -17.69 -21.36 40.97
N THR A 213 -18.33 -22.54 40.91
CA THR A 213 -19.38 -22.91 41.86
C THR A 213 -18.72 -23.27 43.19
N GLU A 214 -18.70 -22.33 44.14
CA GLU A 214 -18.49 -22.65 45.55
C GLU A 214 -19.84 -22.62 46.28
N THR A 215 -20.41 -23.80 46.50
CA THR A 215 -21.48 -24.01 47.48
C THR A 215 -20.88 -24.38 48.83
N LYS A 216 -21.22 -23.60 49.87
CA LYS A 216 -21.69 -23.98 51.24
C LYS A 216 -20.86 -25.07 51.98
N GLU A 217 -20.38 -24.94 53.22
CA GLU A 217 -20.92 -24.47 54.52
C GLU A 217 -19.69 -24.10 55.40
N ASP A 218 -19.74 -23.12 56.31
CA ASP A 218 -20.12 -23.35 57.70
C ASP A 218 -20.33 -22.02 58.46
N LYS A 219 -21.52 -21.91 59.08
CA LYS A 219 -21.85 -21.33 60.39
C LYS A 219 -20.90 -20.28 61.00
N GLU A 220 -21.39 -19.04 61.17
CA GLU A 220 -21.61 -18.49 62.52
C GLU A 220 -22.56 -17.28 62.48
N SER A 221 -23.55 -17.36 63.34
CA SER A 221 -24.65 -16.44 63.61
C SER A 221 -24.19 -15.24 64.44
N VAL A 222 -24.49 -14.00 64.00
CA VAL A 222 -24.82 -12.89 64.91
C VAL A 222 -25.86 -11.98 64.25
N GLU A 223 -27.06 -12.08 64.79
CA GLU A 223 -28.21 -11.19 64.69
C GLU A 223 -27.93 -9.89 65.45
N LEU A 224 -28.17 -8.71 64.85
CA LEU A 224 -28.55 -7.52 65.61
C LEU A 224 -29.30 -6.49 64.75
N ASP A 225 -30.63 -6.62 64.83
CA ASP A 225 -31.71 -5.63 64.75
C ASP A 225 -31.44 -4.22 64.20
N LEU A 226 -32.16 -3.90 63.12
CA LEU A 226 -32.45 -2.56 62.64
C LEU A 226 -33.95 -2.27 62.81
N ALA A 227 -34.33 -1.61 63.92
CA ALA A 227 -35.61 -0.92 64.07
C ALA A 227 -35.57 0.02 65.30
N HIS A 228 -36.43 1.05 65.27
CA HIS A 228 -36.82 2.08 66.27
C HIS A 228 -36.57 3.49 65.69
N ALA A 229 -37.52 4.07 64.96
CA ALA A 229 -38.75 4.74 65.45
C ALA A 229 -38.47 6.03 66.24
N GLU A 230 -38.59 7.19 65.59
CA GLU A 230 -38.90 8.46 66.25
C GLU A 230 -40.21 9.02 65.67
N GLN A 231 -41.08 9.41 66.60
CA GLN A 231 -42.47 9.84 66.43
C GLN A 231 -42.57 11.32 66.04
N PRO A 232 -43.67 11.79 65.41
CA PRO A 232 -44.03 13.19 65.36
C PRO A 232 -45.02 13.55 66.47
N LEU A 233 -44.77 14.63 67.23
CA LEU A 233 -45.76 15.32 68.04
C LEU A 233 -45.83 16.80 67.63
N VAL A 234 -46.91 17.17 66.95
CA VAL A 234 -47.42 18.54 66.95
C VAL A 234 -48.94 18.44 67.07
N GLY A 235 -49.46 18.84 68.23
CA GLY A 235 -50.88 19.04 68.50
C GLY A 235 -50.98 20.24 69.42
N ASN A 236 -51.37 21.37 68.85
CA ASN A 236 -51.71 22.60 69.57
C ASN A 236 -53.22 22.61 69.75
N GLU A 237 -53.69 22.53 70.99
CA GLU A 237 -54.79 23.31 71.59
C GLU A 237 -54.76 23.14 73.12
#